data_AF-B5VX21-F1
#
_entry.id   AF-B5VX21-F1
#
_cell.length_a   1.000
_cell.length_b   1.000
_cell.length_c   1.000
_cell.angle_alpha   90.00
_cell.angle_beta   90.00
_cell.angle_gamma   90.00
#
_symmetry.space_group_name_H-M   'P 1'
#
loop_
_entity.id
_entity.type
_entity.pdbx_description
1 polymer ?
#
loop_
_entity_poly.entity_id
_entity_poly.type
_entity_poly.pdbx_seq_one_letter_code
_entity_poly.pdbx_strand_id
1 'polypeptide(L)' 'MLQVKFGAVDAELAEIIDRLIAVPPLEQAQLIWQLSREELLARFSRDI' A
#
# COMPACT_ATOMS: atom_id res chain seq x y z
N MET A 1 9.34 -0.83 -2.68
CA MET A 1 8.78 -2.12 -2.21
C MET A 1 7.46 -2.48 -2.89
N LEU A 2 6.49 -1.57 -3.01
CA LEU A 2 5.25 -1.82 -3.75
C LEU A 2 5.51 -2.36 -5.18
N GLN A 3 6.42 -1.73 -5.92
CA GLN A 3 6.77 -2.21 -7.27
C GLN A 3 7.37 -3.63 -7.28
N VAL A 4 8.08 -4.00 -6.22
CA VAL A 4 8.71 -5.34 -6.11
C VAL A 4 7.65 -6.40 -5.81
N LYS A 5 6.63 -6.08 -5.01
CA LYS A 5 5.57 -7.03 -4.64
C LYS A 5 4.43 -7.08 -5.65
N PHE A 6 3.97 -5.93 -6.15
CA PHE A 6 2.78 -5.80 -6.98
C PHE A 6 3.09 -5.48 -8.44
N GLY A 7 4.37 -5.26 -8.80
CA GLY A 7 4.76 -4.93 -10.17
C GLY A 7 4.58 -3.45 -10.48
N ALA A 8 3.69 -3.13 -11.42
CA ALA A 8 3.42 -1.72 -11.74
C ALA A 8 2.62 -1.06 -10.60
N VAL A 9 3.03 0.14 -10.21
CA VAL A 9 2.20 1.01 -9.36
C VAL A 9 1.20 1.67 -10.30
N ASP A 10 -0.03 1.20 -10.26
CA ASP A 10 -1.17 1.79 -10.97
C ASP A 10 -1.73 3.00 -10.20
N ALA A 11 -2.72 3.67 -10.79
CA ALA A 11 -3.34 4.85 -10.20
C ALA A 11 -3.93 4.56 -8.81
N GLU A 12 -4.54 3.39 -8.60
CA GLU A 12 -5.11 2.99 -7.31
C GLU A 12 -4.03 2.83 -6.23
N LEU A 13 -2.90 2.18 -6.56
CA LEU A 13 -1.77 2.09 -5.64
C LEU A 13 -1.16 3.47 -5.38
N ALA A 14 -1.09 4.33 -6.40
CA ALA A 14 -0.55 5.69 -6.26
C ALA A 14 -1.36 6.53 -5.27
N GLU A 15 -2.69 6.42 -5.26
CA GLU A 15 -3.57 7.12 -4.32
C GLU A 15 -3.30 6.77 -2.85
N ILE A 16 -2.84 5.55 -2.58
CA ILE A 16 -2.55 5.11 -1.21
C ILE A 16 -1.09 5.32 -0.80
N ILE A 17 -0.20 5.72 -1.71
CA ILE A 17 1.24 5.92 -1.40
C ILE A 17 1.40 6.94 -0.28
N ASP A 18 0.75 8.10 -0.36
CA ASP A 18 0.89 9.17 0.64
C ASP A 18 0.51 8.72 2.05
N ARG A 19 -0.53 7.89 2.17
CA ARG A 19 -0.92 7.31 3.47
C ARG A 19 0.05 6.23 3.91
N LEU A 20 0.53 5.42 2.96
CA LEU A 20 1.44 4.33 3.23
C LEU A 20 2.82 4.82 3.69
N ILE A 21 3.30 5.96 3.20
CA ILE A 21 4.57 6.58 3.66
C ILE A 21 4.43 7.28 5.01
N ALA A 22 3.20 7.61 5.45
CA ALA A 22 2.93 8.14 6.78
C ALA A 22 3.03 7.06 7.88
N VAL A 23 3.00 5.78 7.49
CA VAL A 23 3.18 4.64 8.41
C VAL A 23 4.67 4.41 8.67
N PRO A 24 5.07 4.01 9.89
CA PRO A 24 6.45 3.66 10.19
C PRO A 24 7.02 2.62 9.20
N PRO A 25 8.30 2.72 8.78
CA PRO A 25 8.87 1.85 7.74
C PRO A 25 8.74 0.35 8.01
N LEU A 26 8.81 -0.05 9.29
CA LEU A 26 8.68 -1.45 9.71
C LEU A 26 7.23 -1.96 9.56
N GLU A 27 6.25 -1.15 9.95
CA GLU A 27 4.84 -1.47 9.77
C GLU A 27 4.47 -1.45 8.29
N GLN A 28 4.96 -0.46 7.54
CA GLN A 28 4.77 -0.39 6.09
C GLN A 28 5.27 -1.67 5.42
N ALA A 29 6.50 -2.10 5.72
CA ALA A 29 7.05 -3.34 5.18
C ALA A 29 6.17 -4.54 5.55
N GLN A 30 5.74 -4.67 6.81
CA GLN A 30 4.86 -5.76 7.23
C GLN A 30 3.51 -5.74 6.51
N LEU A 31 2.86 -4.58 6.39
CA LEU A 31 1.59 -4.43 5.69
C LEU A 31 1.73 -4.80 4.21
N ILE A 32 2.79 -4.29 3.56
CA ILE A 32 3.09 -4.67 2.19
C ILE A 32 3.29 -6.17 2.11
N TRP A 33 4.00 -6.83 3.03
CA TRP A 33 4.26 -8.27 2.97
C TRP A 33 3.05 -9.15 3.30
N GLN A 34 2.27 -8.79 4.31
CA GLN A 34 1.14 -9.58 4.82
C GLN A 34 -0.13 -9.42 3.97
N LEU A 35 -0.39 -8.21 3.45
CA LEU A 35 -1.64 -7.92 2.76
C LEU A 35 -1.51 -8.11 1.25
N SER A 36 -2.59 -8.58 0.63
CA SER A 36 -2.75 -8.59 -0.83
C SER A 36 -2.96 -7.17 -1.37
N ARG A 37 -2.86 -6.98 -2.69
CA ARG A 37 -3.08 -5.66 -3.33
C ARG A 37 -4.44 -5.09 -2.94
N GLU A 38 -5.49 -5.89 -3.07
CA GLU A 38 -6.87 -5.50 -2.77
C GLU A 38 -7.06 -5.16 -1.29
N GLU A 39 -6.40 -5.88 -0.38
CA GLU A 39 -6.46 -5.60 1.06
C GLU A 39 -5.72 -4.31 1.42
N LEU A 40 -4.57 -4.06 0.78
CA LEU A 40 -3.83 -2.80 0.93
C LEU A 40 -4.69 -1.62 0.45
N LEU A 41 -5.28 -1.75 -0.73
CA LEU A 41 -6.20 -0.75 -1.28
C LEU A 41 -7.41 -0.58 -0.35
N ALA A 42 -8.09 -1.64 0.07
CA ALA A 42 -9.24 -1.52 0.97
C ALA A 42 -8.88 -0.87 2.33
N ARG A 43 -7.67 -1.09 2.83
CA ARG A 43 -7.16 -0.51 4.08
C ARG A 43 -6.88 0.99 3.95
N PHE A 44 -6.29 1.42 2.84
CA PHE A 44 -5.77 2.78 2.68
C PHE A 44 -6.58 3.66 1.72
N SER A 45 -7.49 3.09 0.93
CA SER A 45 -8.42 3.80 0.02
C SER A 45 -9.70 4.22 0.75
N ARG A 46 -10.01 3.65 1.92
CA ARG A 46 -11.23 3.91 2.68
C ARG A 46 -11.14 5.21 3.51
N ASP A 47 -11.12 6.35 2.82
CA ASP A 47 -11.68 7.63 3.31
C ASP A 47 -12.42 8.29 2.14
N ILE A 48 -13.70 7.95 2.00
CA ILE A 48 -14.76 8.83 1.48
C ILE A 48 -15.94 8.68 2.44
#